data_AF-A0A1F6NX85-F1
#
_entry.id   AF-A0A1F6NX85-F1
#
_cell.length_a   1.000
_cell.length_b   1.000
_cell.length_c   1.000
_cell.angle_alpha   90.00
_cell.angle_beta   90.00
_cell.angle_gamma   90.00
#
_symmetry.space_group_name_H-M   'P 1'
#
loop_
_entity.id
_entity.type
_entity.pdbx_description
1 polymer ?
#
loop_
_entity_poly.entity_id
_entity_poly.type
_entity_poly.pdbx_seq_one_letter_code
_entity_poly.pdbx_strand_id
1 'polypeptide(L)'
;MWLILAFLSAITAAGVAIFAKMGLKNIDSTFATTVRSLIMAGFLVLTSLFLGKFNSTNFHSLSAREWWFIFLAGISGALSWLFYFMALKVGLATRVVVIDRLSLVFVVLLAAVFLGEALSWRVALGALLMVGGAIIISLK
;
A
#
# COMPACT_ATOMS: atom_id res chain seq x y z
N MET A 1 10.97 14.19 -10.71
CA MET A 1 11.55 12.95 -10.14
C MET A 1 10.52 12.11 -9.37
N TRP A 2 9.85 12.64 -8.34
CA TRP A 2 8.84 11.89 -7.57
C TRP A 2 7.62 11.42 -8.40
N LEU A 3 7.16 12.23 -9.37
CA LEU A 3 6.04 11.86 -10.26
C LEU A 3 6.34 10.59 -11.06
N ILE A 4 7.54 10.47 -11.64
CA ILE A 4 7.94 9.30 -12.43
C ILE A 4 7.93 8.04 -11.56
N LEU A 5 8.48 8.13 -10.35
CA LEU A 5 8.48 7.04 -9.38
C LEU A 5 7.06 6.65 -8.94
N ALA A 6 6.17 7.63 -8.74
CA ALA A 6 4.77 7.39 -8.40
C ALA A 6 4.01 6.71 -9.55
N PHE A 7 4.26 7.12 -10.80
CA PHE A 7 3.69 6.45 -11.98
C PHE A 7 4.18 5.01 -12.12
N LEU A 8 5.48 4.77 -11.92
CA LEU A 8 6.04 3.42 -11.96
C LEU A 8 5.49 2.54 -10.83
N SER A 9 5.26 3.13 -9.65
CA SER A 9 4.56 2.47 -8.54
C SER A 9 3.12 2.11 -8.90
N ALA A 10 2.39 3.00 -9.58
CA ALA A 10 1.03 2.71 -10.02
C ALA A 10 0.96 1.54 -11.02
N ILE A 11 1.88 1.51 -11.99
CA ILE A 11 1.98 0.42 -12.99
C ILE A 11 2.28 -0.92 -12.30
N THR A 12 3.27 -0.94 -11.41
CA THR A 12 3.64 -2.17 -10.69
C THR A 12 2.55 -2.62 -9.72
N ALA A 13 1.84 -1.68 -9.07
CA ALA A 13 0.68 -1.98 -8.23
C ALA A 13 -0.51 -2.55 -9.03
N ALA A 14 -0.72 -2.11 -10.27
CA ALA A 14 -1.72 -2.71 -11.16
C ALA A 14 -1.37 -4.18 -11.46
N GLY A 15 -0.10 -4.47 -11.77
CA GLY A 15 0.37 -5.85 -11.95
C GLY A 15 0.14 -6.71 -10.71
N VAL A 16 0.41 -6.17 -9.51
CA VAL A 16 0.14 -6.83 -8.23
C VAL A 16 -1.31 -7.29 -8.11
N ALA A 17 -2.28 -6.44 -8.46
CA ALA A 17 -3.69 -6.77 -8.37
C ALA A 17 -4.07 -7.91 -9.34
N ILE A 18 -3.60 -7.83 -10.58
CA ILE A 18 -3.93 -8.83 -11.61
C ILE A 18 -3.29 -10.19 -11.30
N PHE A 19 -1.98 -10.22 -11.01
CA PHE A 19 -1.28 -11.47 -10.69
C PHE A 19 -1.81 -12.10 -9.40
N ALA A 20 -2.12 -11.31 -8.36
CA ALA A 20 -2.71 -11.84 -7.14
C ALA A 20 -4.09 -12.43 -7.38
N LYS A 21 -4.98 -11.74 -8.12
CA LYS A 21 -6.30 -12.29 -8.46
C LYS A 21 -6.20 -13.62 -9.20
N MET A 22 -5.24 -13.76 -10.11
CA MET A 22 -4.99 -15.01 -10.83
C MET A 22 -4.44 -16.11 -9.92
N GLY A 23 -3.48 -15.78 -9.04
CA GLY A 23 -2.86 -16.74 -8.12
C GLY A 23 -3.75 -17.20 -6.96
N LEU A 24 -4.76 -16.40 -6.60
CA LEU A 24 -5.67 -16.66 -5.47
C LEU A 24 -6.84 -17.61 -5.81
N LYS A 25 -6.98 -18.05 -7.06
CA LYS A 25 -8.15 -18.83 -7.53
C LYS A 25 -8.40 -20.12 -6.72
N ASN A 26 -7.34 -20.90 -6.49
CA ASN A 26 -7.45 -22.24 -5.89
C ASN A 26 -6.74 -22.35 -4.53
N ILE A 27 -6.19 -21.25 -4.01
CA ILE A 27 -5.34 -21.25 -2.82
C ILE A 27 -5.97 -20.34 -1.76
N ASP A 28 -5.79 -20.66 -0.49
CA ASP A 28 -6.17 -19.78 0.61
C ASP A 28 -5.49 -18.40 0.48
N SER A 29 -6.24 -17.32 0.74
CA SER A 29 -5.72 -15.97 0.58
C SER A 29 -4.67 -15.61 1.60
N THR A 30 -4.79 -16.13 2.82
CA THR A 30 -3.81 -15.90 3.88
C THR A 30 -2.51 -16.61 3.52
N PHE A 31 -2.59 -17.88 3.13
CA PHE A 31 -1.40 -18.64 2.71
C PHE A 31 -0.68 -17.99 1.52
N ALA A 32 -1.40 -17.62 0.46
CA ALA A 32 -0.82 -16.95 -0.69
C ALA A 32 -0.18 -15.59 -0.32
N THR A 33 -0.81 -14.84 0.59
CA THR A 33 -0.26 -13.57 1.09
C THR A 33 0.99 -13.79 1.92
N THR A 34 1.06 -14.84 2.75
CA THR A 34 2.26 -15.20 3.51
C THR A 34 3.44 -15.51 2.59
N VAL A 35 3.22 -16.36 1.57
CA VAL A 35 4.27 -16.70 0.59
C VAL A 35 4.76 -15.45 -0.15
N ARG A 36 3.82 -14.59 -0.60
CA ARG A 36 4.14 -13.31 -1.23
C ARG A 36 4.99 -12.41 -0.32
N SER A 37 4.64 -12.31 0.96
CA SER A 37 5.38 -11.50 1.93
C SER A 37 6.81 -11.97 2.11
N LEU A 38 7.05 -13.29 2.10
CA LEU A 38 8.41 -13.85 2.14
C LEU A 38 9.22 -13.50 0.88
N ILE A 39 8.60 -13.63 -0.31
CA ILE A 39 9.23 -13.24 -1.58
C ILE A 39 9.59 -11.75 -1.57
N MET A 40 8.68 -10.88 -1.11
CA MET A 40 8.95 -9.45 -1.03
C MET A 40 10.05 -9.13 -0.02
N ALA A 41 10.02 -9.75 1.16
CA ALA A 41 11.05 -9.56 2.18
C ALA A 41 12.43 -9.94 1.61
N GLY A 42 12.53 -11.10 0.95
CA GLY A 42 13.75 -11.53 0.27
C GLY A 42 14.22 -10.52 -0.79
N PHE A 43 13.31 -10.04 -1.64
CA PHE A 43 13.63 -9.03 -2.65
C PHE A 43 14.16 -7.72 -2.05
N LEU A 44 13.54 -7.22 -0.98
CA LEU A 44 13.96 -5.99 -0.29
C LEU A 44 15.29 -6.16 0.46
N VAL A 45 15.52 -7.31 1.08
CA VAL A 45 16.81 -7.64 1.73
C VAL A 45 17.92 -7.69 0.70
N LEU A 46 17.74 -8.44 -0.39
CA LEU A 46 18.72 -8.51 -1.47
C LEU A 46 19.03 -7.14 -2.05
N THR A 47 17.99 -6.35 -2.37
CA THR A 47 18.16 -4.99 -2.89
C THR A 47 18.93 -4.10 -1.92
N SER A 48 18.62 -4.18 -0.63
CA SER A 48 19.33 -3.43 0.42
C SER A 48 20.80 -3.84 0.57
N LEU A 49 21.11 -5.13 0.40
CA LEU A 49 22.48 -5.65 0.40
C LEU A 49 23.26 -5.19 -0.85
N PHE A 50 22.68 -5.31 -2.05
CA PHE A 50 23.30 -4.87 -3.30
C PHE A 50 23.58 -3.36 -3.32
N LEU A 51 22.70 -2.56 -2.72
CA LEU A 51 22.88 -1.11 -2.61
C LEU A 51 23.75 -0.70 -1.40
N GLY A 52 24.31 -1.65 -0.66
CA GLY A 52 25.18 -1.40 0.49
C GLY A 52 24.49 -0.66 1.63
N LYS A 53 23.16 -0.70 1.72
CA LYS A 53 22.39 0.10 2.70
C LYS A 53 22.73 -0.29 4.12
N PHE A 54 22.91 -1.59 4.38
CA PHE A 54 23.31 -2.11 5.69
C PHE A 54 24.64 -1.56 6.22
N ASN A 55 25.58 -1.19 5.33
CA ASN A 55 26.87 -0.62 5.73
C ASN A 55 26.78 0.90 5.95
N SER A 56 25.82 1.56 5.29
CA SER A 56 25.60 3.00 5.39
C SER A 56 24.65 3.38 6.53
N THR A 57 23.76 2.48 6.96
CA THR A 57 22.82 2.71 8.04
C THR A 57 23.41 2.22 9.35
N ASN A 58 23.70 3.15 10.27
CA ASN A 58 24.07 2.78 11.62
C ASN A 58 22.81 2.40 12.39
N PHE A 59 22.60 1.12 12.68
CA PHE A 59 21.41 0.65 13.40
C PHE A 59 21.22 1.33 14.76
N HIS A 60 22.30 1.83 15.36
CA HIS A 60 22.29 2.59 16.60
C HIS A 60 21.88 4.06 16.45
N SER A 61 21.80 4.61 15.23
CA SER A 61 21.38 6.00 15.02
C SER A 61 19.87 6.18 14.98
N LEU A 62 19.09 5.09 14.92
CA LEU A 62 17.63 5.14 14.95
C LEU A 62 17.14 5.33 16.39
N SER A 63 16.38 6.39 16.60
CA SER A 63 15.67 6.63 17.86
C SER A 63 14.60 5.57 18.12
N ALA A 64 14.27 5.34 19.39
CA ALA A 64 13.17 4.44 19.77
C ALA A 64 11.83 4.83 19.14
N ARG A 65 11.63 6.13 18.88
CA ARG A 65 10.43 6.66 18.21
C ARG A 65 10.36 6.25 16.75
N GLU A 66 11.47 6.28 16.02
CA GLU A 66 11.53 5.85 14.62
C GLU A 66 11.26 4.34 14.51
N TRP A 67 11.87 3.53 15.38
CA TRP A 67 11.58 2.11 15.47
C TRP A 67 10.11 1.81 15.71
N TRP A 68 9.47 2.57 16.61
CA TRP A 68 8.04 2.42 16.88
C TRP A 68 7.16 2.73 15.66
N PHE A 69 7.46 3.80 14.92
CA PHE A 69 6.73 4.11 13.69
C PHE A 69 6.97 3.08 12.58
N ILE A 70 8.20 2.56 12.44
CA ILE A 70 8.51 1.49 11.48
C ILE A 70 7.70 0.23 11.83
N PHE A 71 7.63 -0.12 13.11
CA PHE A 71 6.85 -1.26 13.59
C PHE A 71 5.35 -1.09 13.31
N LEU A 72 4.78 0.07 13.65
CA LEU A 72 3.38 0.39 13.35
C LEU A 72 3.07 0.40 11.85
N ALA A 73 3.97 0.93 11.04
CA ALA A 73 3.85 0.92 9.59
C ALA A 73 3.88 -0.52 9.04
N GLY A 74 4.75 -1.37 9.58
CA GLY A 74 4.83 -2.80 9.24
C GLY A 74 3.53 -3.55 9.53
N ILE A 75 2.97 -3.38 10.73
CA ILE A 75 1.67 -3.99 11.10
C ILE A 75 0.55 -3.45 10.20
N SER A 76 0.49 -2.14 9.99
CA SER A 76 -0.54 -1.51 9.16
C SER A 76 -0.49 -2.01 7.72
N GLY A 77 0.72 -2.16 7.15
CA GLY A 77 0.93 -2.73 5.82
C GLY A 77 0.52 -4.19 5.73
N ALA A 78 0.87 -5.01 6.73
CA ALA A 78 0.48 -6.42 6.77
C ALA A 78 -1.05 -6.60 6.85
N LEU A 79 -1.72 -5.82 7.71
CA LEU A 79 -3.19 -5.84 7.82
C LEU A 79 -3.86 -5.36 6.54
N SER A 80 -3.40 -4.25 5.98
CA SER A 80 -3.90 -3.72 4.70
C SER A 80 -3.87 -4.79 3.62
N TRP A 81 -2.76 -5.51 3.48
CA TRP A 81 -2.62 -6.57 2.49
C TRP A 81 -3.49 -7.78 2.76
N LEU A 82 -3.57 -8.23 4.01
CA LEU A 82 -4.40 -9.36 4.40
C LEU A 82 -5.86 -9.13 3.99
N PHE A 83 -6.42 -7.97 4.34
CA PHE A 83 -7.79 -7.62 3.97
C PHE A 83 -7.94 -7.38 2.47
N TYR A 84 -6.97 -6.70 1.84
CA TYR A 84 -6.99 -6.43 0.40
C TYR A 84 -7.02 -7.72 -0.42
N PHE A 85 -6.17 -8.71 -0.13
CA PHE A 85 -6.13 -9.96 -0.89
C PHE A 85 -7.31 -10.88 -0.59
N MET A 86 -7.83 -10.86 0.64
CA MET A 86 -9.09 -11.54 0.97
C MET A 86 -10.25 -10.97 0.15
N ALA A 87 -10.39 -9.64 0.11
CA ALA A 87 -11.39 -8.96 -0.71
C ALA A 87 -11.17 -9.23 -2.21
N LEU A 88 -9.91 -9.19 -2.66
CA LEU A 88 -9.55 -9.45 -4.05
C LEU A 88 -9.92 -10.86 -4.48
N LYS A 89 -9.78 -11.86 -3.60
CA LYS A 89 -10.17 -13.25 -3.89
C LYS A 89 -11.66 -13.36 -4.21
N VAL A 90 -12.53 -12.74 -3.41
CA VAL A 90 -13.98 -12.87 -3.54
C VAL A 90 -14.63 -11.83 -4.46
N GLY A 91 -14.02 -10.65 -4.63
CA GLY A 91 -14.56 -9.53 -5.40
C GLY A 91 -13.94 -9.37 -6.80
N LEU A 92 -14.54 -8.50 -7.61
CA LEU A 92 -13.94 -8.10 -8.90
C LEU A 92 -12.71 -7.22 -8.66
N ALA A 93 -11.63 -7.47 -9.41
CA ALA A 93 -10.37 -6.75 -9.25
C ALA A 93 -10.55 -5.23 -9.41
N THR A 94 -11.35 -4.79 -10.38
CA THR A 94 -11.64 -3.38 -10.64
C THR A 94 -12.32 -2.70 -9.45
N ARG A 95 -13.33 -3.34 -8.84
CA ARG A 95 -14.04 -2.79 -7.68
C ARG A 95 -13.15 -2.74 -6.45
N VAL A 96 -12.43 -3.83 -6.16
CA VAL A 96 -11.56 -3.92 -4.98
C VAL A 96 -10.42 -2.91 -5.06
N VAL A 97 -9.76 -2.78 -6.23
CA VAL A 97 -8.69 -1.79 -6.42
C VAL A 97 -9.20 -0.37 -6.22
N VAL A 98 -10.39 -0.05 -6.73
CA VAL A 98 -10.94 1.29 -6.62
C VAL A 98 -11.32 1.65 -5.18
N ILE A 99 -11.91 0.72 -4.43
CA ILE A 99 -12.15 0.90 -3.00
C ILE A 99 -10.83 1.05 -2.23
N ASP A 100 -9.80 0.26 -2.56
CA ASP A 100 -8.46 0.40 -1.95
C ASP A 100 -7.85 1.80 -2.17
N ARG A 101 -8.10 2.42 -3.34
CA ARG A 101 -7.66 3.80 -3.61
C ARG A 101 -8.38 4.88 -2.79
N LEU A 102 -9.50 4.55 -2.12
CA LEU A 102 -10.10 5.45 -1.13
C LEU A 102 -9.25 5.60 0.13
N SER A 103 -8.19 4.79 0.31
CA SER A 103 -7.14 5.04 1.30
C SER A 103 -6.62 6.49 1.27
N LEU A 104 -6.63 7.16 0.11
CA LEU A 104 -6.29 8.58 0.01
C LEU A 104 -7.10 9.46 0.96
N VAL A 105 -8.41 9.21 1.10
CA VAL A 105 -9.29 9.99 1.98
C VAL A 105 -8.82 9.87 3.43
N PHE A 106 -8.52 8.64 3.84
CA PHE A 106 -7.99 8.38 5.18
C PHE A 106 -6.60 9.00 5.35
N VAL A 107 -5.73 8.93 4.35
CA VAL A 107 -4.39 9.57 4.38
C VAL A 107 -4.51 11.07 4.56
N VAL A 108 -5.42 11.74 3.83
CA VAL A 108 -5.63 13.19 3.95
C VAL A 108 -6.09 13.56 5.37
N LEU A 109 -7.02 12.81 5.95
CA LEU A 109 -7.50 13.04 7.31
C LEU A 109 -6.39 12.77 8.35
N LEU A 110 -5.68 11.65 8.22
CA LEU A 110 -4.58 11.30 9.12
C LEU A 110 -3.41 12.27 8.98
N ALA A 111 -3.09 12.76 7.79
CA ALA A 111 -2.05 13.75 7.58
C ALA A 111 -2.41 15.10 8.22
N ALA A 112 -3.66 15.53 8.11
CA ALA A 112 -4.12 16.72 8.80
C ALA A 112 -3.99 16.60 10.34
N VAL A 113 -4.33 15.43 10.89
CA VAL A 113 -4.31 15.19 12.35
C VAL A 113 -2.90 14.94 12.90
N PHE A 114 -2.12 14.08 12.26
CA PHE A 114 -0.83 13.60 12.78
C PHE A 114 0.38 14.34 12.22
N LEU A 115 0.30 14.86 10.99
CA LEU A 115 1.40 15.58 10.32
C LEU A 115 1.17 17.11 10.32
N GLY A 116 -0.03 17.57 10.67
CA GLY A 116 -0.39 18.99 10.66
C GLY A 116 -0.49 19.58 9.25
N GLU A 117 -0.68 18.74 8.23
CA GLU A 117 -0.78 19.21 6.85
C GLU A 117 -2.07 20.03 6.63
N ALA A 118 -1.93 21.21 6.03
CA ALA A 118 -3.07 22.07 5.73
C ALA A 118 -3.95 21.44 4.63
N LEU A 119 -5.20 21.17 4.98
CA LEU A 119 -6.24 20.74 4.05
C LEU A 119 -6.58 21.86 3.07
N SER A 120 -5.96 21.85 1.90
CA SER A 120 -6.35 22.76 0.82
C SER A 120 -7.69 22.36 0.21
N TRP A 121 -8.48 23.34 -0.22
CA TRP A 121 -9.71 23.10 -0.97
C TRP A 121 -9.49 22.21 -2.22
N ARG A 122 -8.31 22.30 -2.86
CA ARG A 122 -7.96 21.47 -4.02
C ARG A 122 -7.85 19.99 -3.65
N VAL A 123 -7.25 19.67 -2.50
CA VAL A 123 -7.14 18.30 -1.99
C VAL A 123 -8.51 17.76 -1.62
N ALA A 124 -9.35 18.56 -0.96
CA ALA A 124 -10.71 18.17 -0.61
C ALA A 124 -11.56 17.89 -1.85
N LEU A 125 -11.52 18.75 -2.87
CA LEU A 125 -12.25 18.57 -4.11
C LEU A 125 -11.75 17.34 -4.88
N GLY A 126 -10.43 17.13 -4.96
CA GLY A 126 -9.85 15.94 -5.58
C GLY A 126 -10.27 14.65 -4.87
N ALA A 127 -10.25 14.64 -3.53
CA ALA A 127 -10.71 13.51 -2.74
C ALA A 127 -12.21 13.22 -2.98
N LEU A 128 -13.06 14.25 -3.02
CA LEU A 128 -14.49 14.09 -3.34
C LEU A 128 -14.71 13.50 -4.74
N LEU A 129 -13.96 13.95 -5.74
CA LEU A 129 -14.04 13.40 -7.11
C LEU A 129 -13.57 11.94 -7.16
N MET A 130 -12.53 11.58 -6.41
CA MET A 130 -12.07 10.19 -6.30
C MET A 130 -13.11 9.30 -5.61
N VAL A 131 -13.76 9.81 -4.55
CA VAL A 131 -14.88 9.12 -3.88
C VAL A 131 -16.04 8.92 -4.85
N GLY A 132 -16.43 9.97 -5.58
CA GLY A 132 -17.49 9.88 -6.59
C GLY A 132 -17.17 8.87 -7.68
N GLY A 133 -15.96 8.90 -8.24
CA GLY A 133 -15.49 7.91 -9.21
C GLY A 133 -15.48 6.49 -8.65
N ALA A 134 -15.10 6.33 -7.37
CA ALA A 134 -15.09 5.04 -6.73
C ALA A 134 -16.49 4.46 -6.52
N ILE A 135 -17.43 5.30 -6.11
CA ILE A 135 -18.85 4.94 -5.99
C ILE A 135 -19.40 4.52 -7.35
N ILE A 136 -19.14 5.29 -8.41
CA ILE A 136 -19.61 4.96 -9.77
C ILE A 136 -19.08 3.60 -10.25
N ILE A 137 -17.81 3.30 -10.02
CA ILE A 137 -17.20 2.02 -10.45
C ILE A 137 -17.65 0.85 -9.56
N SER A 138 -17.94 1.11 -8.29
CA SER A 138 -18.33 0.08 -7.32
C SER A 138 -19.83 -0.22 -7.36
N LEU A 139 -20.65 0.76 -7.77
CA LEU A 139 -22.08 0.58 -7.99
C LEU A 139 -22.32 -0.16 -9.31
N LYS A 140 -23.03 -1.29 -9.19
CA LYS A 140 -23.45 -2.23 -10.24
C LYS A 140 -22.43 -3.28 -10.62
#